data_AF-A0A968A914-F1
#
_entry.id   AF-A0A968A914-F1
#
_cell.length_a   1.000
_cell.length_b   1.000
_cell.length_c   1.000
_cell.angle_alpha   90.00
_cell.angle_beta   90.00
_cell.angle_gamma   90.00
#
_symmetry.space_group_name_H-M   'P 1'
#
loop_
_entity.id
_entity.type
_entity.pdbx_description
1 polymer ?
#
loop_
_entity_poly.entity_id
_entity_poly.type
_entity_poly.pdbx_seq_one_letter_code
_entity_poly.pdbx_strand_id
1 'polypeptide(L)' 'TRWLFSFGDYIDPENTQFGNLRVFNDDWVAPHSGFQPHHHAEMEIVTLVFQGELTHEDSTGGKGTIGPGEV' A
#
# COMPACT_ATOMS: atom_id res chain seq x y z
N THR A 1 -0.92 -2.98 -10.23
CA THR A 1 -1.85 -2.31 -9.31
C THR A 1 -3.19 -2.12 -9.97
N ARG A 2 -4.26 -2.35 -9.23
CA ARG A 2 -5.60 -1.85 -9.53
C ARG A 2 -5.94 -0.79 -8.48
N TRP A 3 -6.29 0.40 -8.94
CA TRP A 3 -6.72 1.50 -8.07
C TRP A 3 -8.22 1.47 -7.88
N LEU A 4 -8.69 1.49 -6.63
CA LEU A 4 -10.12 1.58 -6.31
C LEU A 4 -10.58 3.01 -6.06
N PHE A 5 -9.65 3.94 -5.77
CA PHE A 5 -9.88 5.38 -5.73
C PHE A 5 -8.86 6.10 -6.60
N SER A 6 -9.14 7.36 -6.96
CA SER A 6 -8.18 8.26 -7.60
C SER A 6 -6.85 8.28 -6.84
N PHE A 7 -5.75 7.95 -7.51
CA PHE A 7 -4.41 7.94 -6.92
C PHE A 7 -3.31 8.01 -8.00
N GLY A 8 -2.28 8.83 -7.73
CA GLY A 8 -1.20 9.05 -8.69
C GLY A 8 -1.74 9.61 -10.02
N ASP A 9 -1.37 8.96 -11.12
CA ASP A 9 -1.80 9.35 -12.47
C ASP A 9 -3.20 8.82 -12.83
N TYR A 10 -3.77 7.92 -12.01
CA TYR A 10 -5.15 7.45 -12.20
C TYR A 10 -6.13 8.44 -11.54
N ILE A 11 -6.95 9.10 -12.36
CA ILE A 11 -7.90 10.12 -11.93
C ILE A 11 -9.32 9.73 -12.33
N ASP A 12 -10.16 9.55 -11.32
CA ASP A 12 -11.61 9.41 -11.39
C ASP A 12 -12.25 10.42 -10.41
N PRO A 13 -12.71 11.58 -10.89
CA PRO A 13 -13.20 12.66 -10.02
C PRO A 13 -14.46 12.28 -9.24
N GLU A 14 -15.20 11.26 -9.66
CA GLU A 14 -16.39 10.78 -8.97
C GLU A 14 -16.06 9.75 -7.88
N ASN A 15 -14.83 9.24 -7.85
CA ASN A 15 -14.41 8.16 -6.96
C ASN A 15 -13.04 8.44 -6.33
N THR A 16 -13.01 9.41 -5.42
CA THR A 16 -11.76 9.91 -4.80
C THR A 16 -11.49 9.34 -3.40
N GLN A 17 -12.51 8.88 -2.68
CA GLN A 17 -12.40 8.39 -1.30
C GLN A 17 -13.72 7.82 -0.76
N PHE A 18 -13.65 7.12 0.37
CA PHE A 18 -14.82 6.75 1.18
C PHE A 18 -14.58 7.07 2.66
N GLY A 19 -15.28 8.09 3.19
CA GLY A 19 -15.02 8.59 4.55
C GLY A 19 -13.56 9.04 4.71
N ASN A 20 -12.84 8.43 5.67
CA ASN A 20 -11.42 8.69 5.90
C ASN A 20 -10.49 7.86 5.00
N LEU A 21 -10.98 6.82 4.33
CA LEU A 21 -10.17 5.98 3.44
C LEU A 21 -9.88 6.75 2.14
N ARG A 22 -8.61 7.16 1.97
CA ARG A 22 -8.18 8.00 0.83
C ARG A 22 -7.59 7.21 -0.32
N VAL A 23 -6.86 6.14 -0.01
CA VAL A 23 -6.19 5.29 -1.02
C VAL A 23 -6.58 3.85 -0.74
N PHE A 24 -6.99 3.14 -1.78
CA PHE A 24 -7.28 1.72 -1.68
C PHE A 24 -6.80 1.04 -2.97
N ASN A 25 -5.73 0.27 -2.84
CA ASN A 25 -5.03 -0.36 -3.95
C ASN A 25 -5.05 -1.88 -3.78
N ASP A 26 -5.15 -2.58 -4.91
CA ASP A 26 -4.96 -4.03 -5.02
C ASP A 26 -3.71 -4.28 -5.87
N ASP A 27 -2.66 -4.77 -5.22
CA ASP A 27 -1.30 -4.81 -5.75
C ASP A 27 -0.82 -6.25 -6.00
N TRP A 28 -0.33 -6.49 -7.22
CA TRP A 28 0.50 -7.64 -7.54
C TRP A 28 1.94 -7.18 -7.67
N VAL A 29 2.78 -7.63 -6.75
CA VAL A 29 4.21 -7.32 -6.71
C VAL A 29 4.99 -8.54 -7.17
N ALA A 30 5.92 -8.35 -8.11
CA ALA A 30 6.75 -9.46 -8.60
C ALA A 30 7.74 -9.92 -7.51
N PRO A 31 8.16 -11.20 -7.51
CA PRO A 31 9.16 -11.69 -6.55
C PRO A 31 10.44 -10.85 -6.57
N HIS A 32 11.00 -10.58 -5.38
CA HIS A 32 12.22 -9.78 -5.19
C HIS A 32 12.16 -8.36 -5.77
N SER A 33 10.95 -7.84 -5.96
CA SER A 33 10.70 -6.44 -6.34
C SER A 33 9.86 -5.76 -5.26
N GLY A 34 9.62 -4.46 -5.42
CA GLY A 34 8.84 -3.69 -4.47
C GLY A 34 8.83 -2.22 -4.84
N PHE A 35 8.39 -1.40 -3.90
CA PHE A 35 8.34 0.04 -4.04
C PHE A 35 9.66 0.67 -3.58
N GLN A 36 10.12 1.70 -4.29
CA GLN A 36 11.28 2.46 -3.83
C GLN A 36 10.92 3.22 -2.54
N PRO A 37 11.89 3.43 -1.63
CA PRO A 37 11.66 4.25 -0.44
C PRO A 37 11.10 5.63 -0.81
N HIS A 38 10.04 6.03 -0.11
CA HIS A 38 9.40 7.33 -0.29
C HIS A 38 8.77 7.79 1.03
N HIS A 39 8.40 9.07 1.09
CA HIS A 39 7.90 9.70 2.31
C HIS A 39 6.38 9.65 2.38
N HIS A 40 5.86 9.43 3.58
CA HIS A 40 4.46 9.65 3.94
C HIS A 40 4.37 10.64 5.09
N ALA A 41 3.26 11.38 5.17
CA ALA A 41 2.95 12.29 6.26
C ALA A 41 1.44 12.26 6.52
N GLU A 42 1.05 12.34 7.80
CA GLU A 42 -0.36 12.42 8.24
C GLU A 42 -1.27 11.30 7.66
N MET A 43 -0.74 10.08 7.56
CA MET A 43 -1.44 8.91 7.02
C MET A 43 -1.14 7.66 7.85
N GLU A 44 -2.16 6.83 8.06
CA GLU A 44 -1.99 5.46 8.50
C GLU A 44 -2.08 4.53 7.28
N ILE A 45 -1.14 3.59 7.18
CA ILE A 45 -1.06 2.62 6.07
C ILE A 45 -1.26 1.23 6.65
N VAL A 46 -2.28 0.54 6.15
CA VAL A 46 -2.58 -0.84 6.50
C VAL A 46 -2.36 -1.70 5.27
N THR A 47 -1.54 -2.74 5.41
CA THR A 47 -1.26 -3.69 4.32
C THR A 47 -1.87 -5.04 4.68
N LEU A 48 -2.62 -5.62 3.74
CA LEU A 48 -3.17 -6.97 3.86
C LEU A 48 -2.53 -7.84 2.79
N VAL A 49 -1.78 -8.86 3.19
CA VAL A 49 -1.19 -9.81 2.24
C VAL A 49 -2.18 -10.93 1.97
N PHE A 50 -2.50 -11.18 0.70
CA PHE A 50 -3.36 -12.30 0.30
C PHE A 50 -2.57 -13.56 -0.09
N GLN A 51 -1.39 -13.39 -0.68
CA GLN A 51 -0.52 -14.49 -1.09
C GLN A 51 0.94 -14.04 -1.09
N GLY A 52 1.85 -14.94 -0.70
CA GLY A 52 3.28 -14.64 -0.60
C GLY A 52 3.61 -13.93 0.71
N GLU A 53 4.69 -13.15 0.70
CA GLU A 53 5.16 -12.39 1.86
C GLU A 53 5.62 -11.00 1.41
N LEU A 54 5.50 -10.01 2.29
CA LEU A 54 5.97 -8.65 2.05
C LEU A 54 6.89 -8.20 3.19
N THR A 55 8.08 -7.72 2.83
CA THR A 55 8.99 -7.09 3.79
C THR A 55 8.77 -5.58 3.80
N HIS A 56 8.54 -5.03 4.99
CA HIS A 56 8.51 -3.60 5.26
C HIS A 56 9.83 -3.15 5.90
N GLU A 57 10.30 -1.97 5.51
CA GLU A 57 11.42 -1.26 6.12
C GLU A 57 11.10 0.23 6.16
N ASP A 58 11.34 0.89 7.29
CA ASP A 58 10.98 2.29 7.52
C ASP A 58 12.20 3.19 7.85
N SER A 59 11.97 4.50 7.84
CA SER A 59 13.01 5.51 8.09
C SER A 59 13.52 5.57 9.53
N THR A 60 12.87 4.87 10.47
CA THR A 60 13.32 4.75 11.86
C THR A 60 14.22 3.52 12.08
N GLY A 61 14.41 2.71 11.03
CA GLY A 61 15.15 1.45 11.08
C GLY A 61 14.27 0.25 11.45
N GLY A 62 12.96 0.43 11.55
CA GLY A 62 12.00 -0.67 11.71
C GLY A 62 11.98 -1.55 10.47
N LYS A 63 11.90 -2.87 10.69
CA LYS A 63 11.85 -3.87 9.62
C LYS A 63 11.05 -5.08 10.06
N GLY A 64 10.21 -5.60 9.17
CA GLY A 64 9.40 -6.79 9.43
C GLY A 64 8.94 -7.44 8.13
N THR A 65 8.54 -8.70 8.21
CA THR A 65 7.91 -9.41 7.10
C THR A 65 6.52 -9.86 7.56
N ILE A 66 5.52 -9.64 6.72
CA ILE A 66 4.14 -10.07 6.96
C ILE A 66 3.69 -11.03 5.86
N GLY A 67 2.91 -12.04 6.25
CA GLY A 67 2.29 -13.02 5.39
C GLY A 67 0.75 -12.98 5.45
N PRO A 68 0.06 -13.96 4.82
CA PRO A 68 -1.39 -13.96 4.77
C PRO A 68 -2.04 -14.12 6.14
N GLY A 69 -2.99 -13.23 6.46
CA GLY A 69 -3.72 -13.22 7.73
C GLY A 69 -3.04 -12.40 8.84
N GLU A 70 -1.89 -11.78 8.56
CA GLU A 70 -1.18 -10.89 9.47
C GLU A 70 -1.45 -9.42 9.13
N VAL A 71 -1.42 -8.54 10.14
CA VAL A 71 -1.57 -7.07 10.03
C VAL A 71 -0.63 -6.41 11.03
#